data_AF-A0A3B6C8F4-F1
#
_entry.id   AF-A0A3B6C8F4-F1
#
_cell.length_a   1.000
_cell.length_b   1.000
_cell.length_c   1.000
_cell.angle_alpha   90.00
_cell.angle_beta   90.00
_cell.angle_gamma   90.00
#
_symmetry.space_group_name_H-M   'P 1'
#
loop_
_entity.id
_entity.type
_entity.pdbx_description
1 polymer ?
#
loop_
_entity_poly.entity_id
_entity_poly.type
_entity_poly.pdbx_seq_one_letter_code
_entity_poly.pdbx_strand_id
1 'polypeptide(L)'
;MAMAPPPVPNLPLGYVFRPKARELIQHYLAPKALGGYFTPGLVAEGVDVFSAAPDALPFSRGHRRENGEVWGYFFAAHPAGERAPAPGGCWITYGPEKAYRGGTGGEAVAFRRNLAYYVAWRGGEGGGDGVWARTPWLMAEYRLNKGGAAFRCARPGPEANMDCVVRKVFMKPAVPPPPARSSDDESAGSSSRYRSADEEAGYPGEEQARKRARWV
;
A
#
# COMPACT_ATOMS: atom_id res chain seq x y z
N MET A 1 2.24 -20.79 23.65
CA MET A 1 2.36 -21.67 22.46
C MET A 1 2.36 -20.76 21.23
N ALA A 2 3.45 -20.72 20.46
CA ALA A 2 3.46 -19.96 19.21
C ALA A 2 2.70 -20.77 18.16
N MET A 3 1.53 -20.28 17.73
CA MET A 3 0.83 -20.90 16.61
C MET A 3 1.65 -20.69 15.34
N ALA A 4 1.96 -21.77 14.64
CA ALA A 4 2.56 -21.69 13.31
C ALA A 4 1.68 -20.78 12.43
N PRO A 5 2.27 -19.91 11.61
CA PRO A 5 1.48 -19.07 10.72
C PRO A 5 0.60 -19.97 9.84
N PRO A 6 -0.67 -19.61 9.60
CA PRO A 6 -1.56 -20.42 8.79
C PRO A 6 -0.90 -20.66 7.43
N PRO A 7 -0.97 -21.90 6.90
CA PRO A 7 -0.38 -22.22 5.61
C PRO A 7 -0.96 -21.27 4.56
N VAL A 8 -0.08 -20.60 3.82
CA VAL A 8 -0.49 -19.81 2.66
C VAL A 8 -1.31 -20.72 1.73
N PRO A 9 -2.46 -20.26 1.21
CA PRO A 9 -3.21 -21.07 0.27
C PRO A 9 -2.31 -21.49 -0.89
N ASN A 10 -2.37 -22.76 -1.27
CA ASN A 10 -1.69 -23.28 -2.45
C ASN A 10 -2.33 -22.65 -3.69
N LEU A 11 -1.86 -21.47 -4.06
CA LEU A 11 -2.16 -20.88 -5.35
C LEU A 11 -1.55 -21.79 -6.44
N PRO A 12 -2.24 -22.03 -7.57
CA PRO A 12 -1.68 -22.80 -8.66
C PRO A 12 -0.33 -22.23 -9.10
N LEU A 13 0.54 -23.08 -9.62
CA LEU A 13 1.86 -22.66 -10.07
C LEU A 13 1.76 -21.48 -11.05
N GLY A 14 2.53 -20.42 -10.81
CA GLY A 14 2.51 -19.19 -11.61
C GLY A 14 1.49 -18.13 -11.17
N TYR A 15 0.59 -18.44 -10.22
CA TYR A 15 -0.35 -17.48 -9.66
C TYR A 15 0.22 -16.82 -8.40
N VAL A 16 -0.04 -15.52 -8.26
CA VAL A 16 0.37 -14.72 -7.10
C VAL A 16 -0.81 -13.92 -6.58
N PHE A 17 -0.85 -13.71 -5.28
CA PHE A 17 -1.88 -12.88 -4.68
C PHE A 17 -1.62 -11.40 -4.99
N ARG A 18 -2.44 -10.85 -5.87
CA ARG A 18 -2.36 -9.44 -6.31
C ARG A 18 -3.77 -8.88 -6.57
N PRO A 19 -4.65 -8.88 -5.56
CA PRO A 19 -6.03 -8.44 -5.73
C PRO A 19 -6.10 -6.97 -6.16
N LYS A 20 -7.14 -6.64 -6.92
CA LYS A 20 -7.56 -5.26 -7.13
C LYS A 20 -8.00 -4.67 -5.78
N ALA A 21 -7.95 -3.35 -5.67
CA ALA A 21 -8.37 -2.67 -4.45
C ALA A 21 -9.80 -3.04 -4.01
N ARG A 22 -10.73 -3.17 -4.96
CA ARG A 22 -12.12 -3.59 -4.68
C ARG A 22 -12.20 -5.01 -4.14
N GLU A 23 -11.45 -5.94 -4.73
CA GLU A 23 -11.40 -7.34 -4.30
C GLU A 23 -10.80 -7.45 -2.89
N LEU A 24 -9.74 -6.67 -2.60
CA LEU A 24 -9.15 -6.59 -1.27
C LEU A 24 -10.14 -6.07 -0.22
N ILE A 25 -10.88 -5.01 -0.56
CA ILE A 25 -11.90 -4.43 0.31
C ILE A 25 -13.04 -5.44 0.57
N GLN A 26 -13.59 -6.02 -0.51
CA GLN A 26 -14.79 -6.85 -0.44
C GLN A 26 -14.56 -8.24 0.15
N HIS A 27 -13.43 -8.87 -0.18
CA HIS A 27 -13.20 -10.28 0.17
C HIS A 27 -12.25 -10.48 1.36
N TYR A 28 -11.56 -9.43 1.82
CA TYR A 28 -10.62 -9.53 2.94
C TYR A 28 -10.94 -8.52 4.04
N LEU A 29 -10.90 -7.23 3.74
CA LEU A 29 -11.08 -6.19 4.76
C LEU A 29 -12.49 -6.20 5.36
N ALA A 30 -13.55 -6.18 4.54
CA ALA A 30 -14.91 -6.17 5.03
C ALA A 30 -15.27 -7.42 5.85
N PRO A 31 -14.97 -8.65 5.40
CA PRO A 31 -15.18 -9.84 6.22
C PRO A 31 -14.37 -9.81 7.51
N LYS A 32 -13.07 -9.47 7.47
CA LYS A 32 -12.24 -9.37 8.69
C LYS A 32 -12.83 -8.39 9.70
N ALA A 33 -13.22 -7.21 9.24
CA ALA A 33 -13.75 -6.15 10.08
C ALA A 33 -15.10 -6.49 10.72
N LEU A 34 -15.90 -7.33 10.07
CA LEU A 34 -17.22 -7.76 10.56
C LEU A 34 -17.18 -9.07 11.37
N GLY A 35 -16.00 -9.69 11.52
CA GLY A 35 -15.86 -11.02 12.13
C GLY A 35 -16.37 -12.16 11.24
N GLY A 36 -16.44 -11.94 9.92
CA GLY A 36 -16.84 -12.91 8.92
C GLY A 36 -15.68 -13.77 8.39
N TYR A 37 -16.02 -14.71 7.51
CA TYR A 37 -15.04 -15.61 6.89
C TYR A 37 -14.32 -14.96 5.69
N PHE A 38 -13.02 -15.23 5.57
CA PHE A 38 -12.18 -14.90 4.42
C PHE A 38 -11.07 -15.96 4.29
N THR A 39 -10.39 -15.99 3.14
CA THR A 39 -9.27 -16.93 2.93
C THR A 39 -8.06 -16.51 3.77
N PRO A 40 -7.63 -17.31 4.76
CA PRO A 40 -6.49 -16.97 5.60
C PRO A 40 -5.16 -17.09 4.84
N GLY A 41 -4.08 -16.53 5.40
CA GLY A 41 -2.71 -16.69 4.90
C GLY A 41 -2.32 -15.83 3.68
N LEU A 42 -3.27 -15.16 3.01
CA LEU A 42 -2.97 -14.25 1.89
C LEU A 42 -2.68 -12.82 2.31
N VAL A 43 -3.32 -12.39 3.41
CA VAL A 43 -3.05 -11.13 4.11
C VAL A 43 -2.50 -11.51 5.47
N ALA A 44 -1.30 -11.04 5.79
CA ALA A 44 -0.63 -11.39 7.04
C ALA A 44 -1.32 -10.75 8.25
N GLU A 45 -1.41 -11.51 9.33
CA GLU A 45 -1.98 -11.10 10.60
C GLU A 45 -0.88 -10.98 11.67
N GLY A 46 -1.10 -10.15 12.68
CA GLY A 46 -0.18 -10.00 13.82
C GLY A 46 1.16 -9.32 13.49
N VAL A 47 1.31 -8.75 12.29
CA VAL A 47 2.52 -8.03 11.87
C VAL A 47 2.32 -6.54 12.09
N ASP A 48 3.08 -5.95 13.00
CA ASP A 48 3.17 -4.49 13.09
C ASP A 48 4.14 -3.95 12.03
N VAL A 49 3.58 -3.41 10.95
CA VAL A 49 4.32 -2.84 9.82
C VAL A 49 5.26 -1.70 10.25
N PHE A 50 4.98 -1.01 11.36
CA PHE A 50 5.80 0.10 11.83
C PHE A 50 6.92 -0.32 12.79
N SER A 51 6.91 -1.57 13.25
CA SER A 51 7.97 -2.12 14.11
C SER A 51 9.25 -2.50 13.37
N ALA A 52 9.24 -2.46 12.02
CA ALA A 52 10.37 -2.86 11.18
C ALA A 52 10.58 -1.89 10.01
N ALA A 53 11.81 -1.86 9.49
CA ALA A 53 12.09 -1.24 8.19
C ALA A 53 11.34 -2.02 7.09
N PRO A 54 10.92 -1.35 6.00
CA PRO A 54 10.06 -1.96 5.00
C PRO A 54 10.67 -3.18 4.29
N ASP A 55 11.99 -3.23 4.13
CA ASP A 55 12.74 -4.34 3.53
C ASP A 55 12.88 -5.55 4.46
N ALA A 56 12.72 -5.35 5.78
CA ALA A 56 12.72 -6.39 6.79
C ALA A 56 11.33 -6.99 7.07
N LEU A 57 10.28 -6.51 6.39
CA LEU A 57 8.93 -7.06 6.55
C LEU A 57 8.83 -8.49 6.00
N PRO A 58 7.96 -9.33 6.61
CA PRO A 58 7.83 -10.74 6.23
C PRO A 58 6.99 -10.89 4.94
N PHE A 59 7.56 -10.54 3.79
CA PHE A 59 6.92 -10.74 2.50
C PHE A 59 6.91 -12.23 2.10
N SER A 60 5.79 -12.70 1.56
CA SER A 60 5.70 -14.03 0.99
C SER A 60 6.68 -14.20 -0.19
N ARG A 61 7.28 -15.38 -0.33
CA ARG A 61 8.28 -15.69 -1.38
C ARG A 61 7.78 -15.35 -2.80
N GLY A 62 6.50 -15.57 -3.08
CA GLY A 62 5.88 -15.26 -4.38
C GLY A 62 5.61 -13.77 -4.63
N HIS A 63 5.83 -12.89 -3.66
CA HIS A 63 5.62 -11.44 -3.79
C HIS A 63 6.90 -10.64 -3.99
N ARG A 64 7.97 -11.30 -4.44
CA ARG A 64 9.20 -10.67 -4.89
C ARG A 64 9.47 -11.10 -6.33
N ARG A 65 9.70 -10.13 -7.20
CA ARG A 65 10.14 -10.35 -8.59
C ARG A 65 11.63 -10.09 -8.72
N GLU A 66 12.22 -10.65 -9.77
CA GLU A 66 13.62 -10.46 -10.13
C GLU A 66 13.97 -9.00 -10.44
N ASN A 67 13.01 -8.23 -10.97
CA ASN A 67 13.15 -6.80 -11.26
C ASN A 67 13.14 -5.90 -10.00
N GLY A 68 13.13 -6.47 -8.79
CA GLY A 68 13.09 -5.72 -7.54
C GLY A 68 11.70 -5.27 -7.09
N GLU A 69 10.62 -5.58 -7.82
CA GLU A 69 9.25 -5.36 -7.32
C GLU A 69 8.98 -6.28 -6.12
N VAL A 70 8.60 -5.69 -4.99
CA VAL A 70 8.20 -6.40 -3.78
C VAL A 70 6.84 -5.90 -3.32
N TRP A 71 5.97 -6.78 -2.85
CA TRP A 71 4.71 -6.38 -2.23
C TRP A 71 4.25 -7.31 -1.10
N GLY A 72 3.36 -6.82 -0.24
CA GLY A 72 2.74 -7.58 0.82
C GLY A 72 1.47 -6.91 1.31
N TYR A 73 0.64 -7.68 2.00
CA TYR A 73 -0.63 -7.22 2.58
C TYR A 73 -0.66 -7.60 4.05
N PHE A 74 -1.01 -6.65 4.91
CA PHE A 74 -0.97 -6.81 6.36
C PHE A 74 -2.26 -6.25 6.96
N PHE A 75 -2.92 -7.01 7.83
CA PHE A 75 -3.98 -6.47 8.67
C PHE A 75 -3.39 -5.65 9.81
N ALA A 76 -4.06 -4.57 10.18
CA ALA A 76 -3.80 -3.85 11.42
C ALA A 76 -5.12 -3.50 12.12
N ALA A 77 -5.06 -3.36 13.44
CA ALA A 77 -6.25 -3.12 14.25
C ALA A 77 -6.82 -1.69 14.10
N HIS A 78 -6.00 -0.74 13.66
CA HIS A 78 -6.38 0.66 13.50
C HIS A 78 -5.61 1.33 12.36
N PRO A 79 -6.13 2.46 11.82
CA PRO A 79 -5.43 3.26 10.83
C PRO A 79 -4.09 3.80 11.35
N ALA A 80 -3.21 4.15 10.42
CA ALA A 80 -1.96 4.84 10.71
C ALA A 80 -2.20 6.33 11.00
N GLY A 81 -1.32 6.90 11.83
CA GLY A 81 -1.18 8.35 11.97
C GLY A 81 -0.63 9.01 10.69
N GLU A 82 -0.59 10.34 10.66
CA GLU A 82 -0.05 11.08 9.52
C GLU A 82 1.46 10.85 9.31
N ARG A 83 2.17 10.65 10.44
CA ARG A 83 3.56 10.23 10.54
C ARG A 83 3.61 8.99 11.43
N ALA A 84 4.24 7.92 10.94
CA ALA A 84 4.44 6.69 11.69
C ALA A 84 5.94 6.33 11.69
N PRO A 85 6.65 6.56 12.81
CA PRO A 85 8.05 6.16 12.94
C PRO A 85 8.23 4.67 12.73
N ALA A 86 9.32 4.27 12.10
CA ALA A 86 9.73 2.88 11.98
C ALA A 86 11.27 2.81 12.05
N PRO A 87 11.88 1.65 12.37
CA PRO A 87 13.33 1.53 12.40
C PRO A 87 13.97 2.07 11.12
N GLY A 88 14.94 2.97 11.27
CA GLY A 88 15.66 3.62 10.16
C GLY A 88 14.94 4.78 9.46
N GLY A 89 13.68 5.08 9.80
CA GLY A 89 12.92 6.08 9.05
C GLY A 89 11.52 6.41 9.57
N CYS A 90 10.70 6.97 8.70
CA CYS A 90 9.32 7.36 9.02
C CYS A 90 8.42 7.20 7.80
N TRP A 91 7.24 6.61 8.01
CA TRP A 91 6.17 6.61 7.03
C TRP A 91 5.38 7.91 7.12
N ILE A 92 5.25 8.63 6.00
CA ILE A 92 4.54 9.91 5.94
C ILE A 92 3.42 9.81 4.92
N THR A 93 2.22 10.22 5.32
CA THR A 93 1.05 10.28 4.44
C THR A 93 1.24 11.29 3.30
N TYR A 94 0.77 10.93 2.10
CA TYR A 94 0.84 11.80 0.94
C TYR A 94 -0.37 11.63 0.01
N GLY A 95 -0.65 12.69 -0.74
CA GLY A 95 -1.75 12.74 -1.68
C GLY A 95 -3.14 12.74 -1.02
N PRO A 96 -4.19 12.93 -1.83
CA PRO A 96 -5.56 12.86 -1.35
C PRO A 96 -6.00 11.42 -1.07
N GLU A 97 -6.96 11.25 -0.18
CA GLU A 97 -7.59 9.96 0.08
C GLU A 97 -8.49 9.56 -1.10
N LYS A 98 -8.36 8.33 -1.60
CA LYS A 98 -9.18 7.79 -2.69
C LYS A 98 -10.41 7.09 -2.12
N ALA A 99 -11.60 7.54 -2.47
CA ALA A 99 -12.86 6.88 -2.11
C ALA A 99 -13.18 5.71 -3.06
N TYR A 100 -13.63 4.59 -2.51
CA TYR A 100 -14.12 3.42 -3.24
C TYR A 100 -15.62 3.31 -3.04
N ARG A 101 -16.41 3.43 -4.11
CA ARG A 101 -17.89 3.39 -4.07
C ARG A 101 -18.41 2.03 -4.52
N GLY A 102 -19.43 1.50 -3.85
CA GLY A 102 -20.10 0.25 -4.22
C GLY A 102 -21.45 0.49 -4.87
N GLY A 103 -21.78 -0.27 -5.92
CA GLY A 103 -23.13 -0.29 -6.53
C GLY A 103 -23.69 1.07 -6.96
N THR A 104 -25.03 1.12 -7.08
CA THR A 104 -25.83 2.27 -7.56
C THR A 104 -25.99 3.41 -6.55
N GLY A 105 -25.54 3.24 -5.30
CA GLY A 105 -25.84 4.15 -4.19
C GLY A 105 -24.89 5.34 -3.98
N GLY A 106 -23.85 5.50 -4.82
CA GLY A 106 -22.94 6.67 -4.81
C GLY A 106 -22.05 6.87 -3.57
N GLU A 107 -22.39 6.28 -2.43
CA GLU A 107 -21.62 6.40 -1.19
C GLU A 107 -20.35 5.54 -1.21
N ALA A 108 -19.28 6.03 -0.60
CA ALA A 108 -18.04 5.28 -0.45
C ALA A 108 -18.24 4.11 0.54
N VAL A 109 -17.80 2.92 0.16
CA VAL A 109 -17.71 1.75 1.05
C VAL A 109 -16.36 1.68 1.77
N ALA A 110 -15.33 2.30 1.20
CA ALA A 110 -14.00 2.31 1.79
C ALA A 110 -13.19 3.49 1.28
N PHE A 111 -12.08 3.77 1.95
CA PHE A 111 -11.15 4.82 1.61
C PHE A 111 -9.72 4.25 1.58
N ARG A 112 -8.87 4.79 0.70
CA ARG A 112 -7.45 4.49 0.63
C ARG A 112 -6.62 5.73 0.86
N ARG A 113 -5.69 5.66 1.80
CA ARG A 113 -4.63 6.64 2.00
C ARG A 113 -3.30 6.07 1.55
N ASN A 114 -2.38 6.93 1.11
CA ASN A 114 -1.04 6.50 0.73
C ASN A 114 0.00 7.06 1.71
N LEU A 115 1.03 6.27 1.99
CA LEU A 115 2.19 6.66 2.78
C LEU A 115 3.46 6.31 2.01
N ALA A 116 4.49 7.13 2.15
CA ALA A 116 5.82 6.86 1.62
C ALA A 116 6.82 6.82 2.77
N TYR A 117 7.79 5.92 2.67
CA TYR A 117 8.82 5.78 3.69
C TYR A 117 10.00 6.69 3.39
N TYR A 118 10.39 7.47 4.39
CA TYR A 118 11.52 8.40 4.34
C TYR A 118 12.58 7.97 5.31
N VAL A 119 13.85 8.09 4.90
CA VAL A 119 15.01 7.84 5.76
C VAL A 119 15.82 9.11 5.91
N ALA A 120 16.58 9.23 7.00
CA ALA A 120 17.55 10.31 7.13
C ALA A 120 18.57 10.19 5.99
N TRP A 121 18.78 11.28 5.26
CA TRP A 121 19.78 11.31 4.20
C TRP A 121 21.17 11.22 4.82
N ARG A 122 21.89 10.14 4.52
CA ARG A 122 23.29 9.98 4.91
C ARG A 122 24.15 10.16 3.65
N GLY A 123 24.51 11.40 3.33
CA GLY A 123 25.32 11.70 2.14
C GLY A 123 26.10 13.02 2.25
N GLY A 124 27.43 12.87 2.43
CA GLY A 124 28.61 13.75 2.26
C GLY A 124 28.51 15.28 2.14
N GLU A 125 29.54 15.96 2.69
CA GLU A 125 29.97 17.40 2.72
C GLU A 125 28.93 18.55 2.76
N GLY A 126 27.64 18.26 2.58
CA GLY A 126 26.53 19.20 2.66
C GLY A 126 25.18 18.57 3.05
N GLY A 127 25.13 17.26 3.33
CA GLY A 127 23.98 16.60 3.94
C GLY A 127 23.90 16.92 5.44
N GLY A 128 23.33 18.07 5.79
CA GLY A 128 23.11 18.43 7.20
C GLY A 128 22.10 17.52 7.89
N ASP A 129 22.20 17.43 9.22
CA ASP A 129 21.17 16.83 10.07
C ASP A 129 19.79 17.40 9.72
N GLY A 130 18.80 16.52 9.54
CA GLY A 130 17.40 16.90 9.28
C GLY A 130 16.96 16.86 7.81
N VAL A 131 17.81 16.44 6.87
CA VAL A 131 17.37 16.15 5.49
C VAL A 131 16.80 14.73 5.41
N TRP A 132 15.53 14.61 5.04
CA TRP A 132 14.85 13.32 4.83
C TRP A 132 14.76 13.00 3.34
N ALA A 133 15.13 11.79 2.96
CA ALA A 133 15.02 11.29 1.58
C ALA A 133 13.90 10.28 1.45
N ARG A 134 13.06 10.47 0.43
CA ARG A 134 12.01 9.52 0.07
C ARG A 134 12.63 8.27 -0.53
N THR A 135 12.25 7.11 -0.01
CA THR A 135 12.64 5.81 -0.57
C THR A 135 11.62 5.32 -1.61
N PRO A 136 11.92 4.27 -2.39
CA PRO A 136 10.96 3.62 -3.29
C PRO A 136 9.84 2.85 -2.58
N TRP A 137 9.88 2.76 -1.24
CA TRP A 137 8.88 2.06 -0.44
C TRP A 137 7.63 2.89 -0.22
N LEU A 138 6.50 2.27 -0.54
CA LEU A 138 5.18 2.86 -0.52
C LEU A 138 4.23 1.95 0.26
N MET A 139 3.22 2.56 0.85
CA MET A 139 2.13 1.88 1.53
C MET A 139 0.79 2.45 1.06
N ALA A 140 -0.15 1.56 0.75
CA ALA A 140 -1.55 1.92 0.58
C ALA A 140 -2.35 1.31 1.74
N GLU A 141 -2.94 2.16 2.57
CA GLU A 141 -3.78 1.74 3.70
C GLU A 141 -5.25 1.89 3.31
N TYR A 142 -6.01 0.80 3.48
CA TYR A 142 -7.44 0.70 3.17
C TYR A 142 -8.24 0.59 4.46
N ARG A 143 -9.24 1.47 4.62
CA ARG A 143 -10.17 1.48 5.75
C ARG A 143 -11.61 1.44 5.26
N LEU A 144 -12.50 0.82 6.03
CA LEU A 144 -13.93 0.84 5.71
C LEU A 144 -14.56 2.20 6.02
N ASN A 145 -15.57 2.56 5.24
CA ASN A 145 -16.49 3.62 5.62
C ASN A 145 -17.55 3.05 6.57
N LYS A 146 -17.24 2.98 7.87
CA LYS A 146 -18.13 2.35 8.86
C LYS A 146 -19.52 2.98 8.93
N GLY A 147 -19.61 4.30 8.71
CA GLY A 147 -20.89 5.02 8.67
C GLY A 147 -21.63 4.89 7.34
N GLY A 148 -21.02 4.25 6.35
CA GLY A 148 -21.57 4.10 5.01
C GLY A 148 -22.80 3.21 4.99
N ALA A 149 -23.72 3.47 4.05
CA ALA A 149 -24.95 2.70 3.85
C ALA A 149 -24.73 1.18 3.84
N ALA A 150 -23.63 0.73 3.23
CA ALA A 150 -23.26 -0.68 3.16
C ALA A 150 -23.06 -1.36 4.54
N PHE A 151 -22.80 -0.60 5.60
CA PHE A 151 -22.51 -1.12 6.92
C PHE A 151 -23.48 -0.67 8.02
N ARG A 152 -24.43 0.23 7.71
CA ARG A 152 -25.45 0.70 8.68
C ARG A 152 -26.34 -0.42 9.23
N CYS A 153 -26.60 -1.44 8.42
CA CYS A 153 -27.40 -2.61 8.81
C CYS A 153 -26.53 -3.85 9.10
N ALA A 154 -25.21 -3.72 9.01
CA ALA A 154 -24.33 -4.81 9.38
C ALA A 154 -24.51 -5.11 10.87
N ARG A 155 -24.52 -6.39 11.23
CA ARG A 155 -24.47 -6.85 12.61
C ARG A 155 -23.07 -7.42 12.83
N PRO A 156 -22.12 -6.64 13.36
CA PRO A 156 -20.78 -7.12 13.60
C PRO A 156 -20.83 -8.26 14.62
N GLY A 157 -20.05 -9.32 14.40
CA GLY A 157 -19.89 -10.38 15.40
C GLY A 157 -19.14 -9.89 16.66
N PRO A 158 -19.05 -10.71 17.71
CA PRO A 158 -18.36 -10.33 18.97
C PRO A 158 -16.89 -9.92 18.77
N GLU A 159 -16.20 -10.55 17.81
CA GLU A 159 -14.78 -10.31 17.47
C GLU A 159 -14.59 -9.24 16.37
N ALA A 160 -15.66 -8.55 15.99
CA ALA A 160 -15.60 -7.59 14.90
C ALA A 160 -14.84 -6.33 15.29
N ASN A 161 -13.94 -5.90 14.41
CA ASN A 161 -13.24 -4.63 14.53
C ASN A 161 -13.40 -3.83 13.24
N MET A 162 -14.35 -2.89 13.23
CA MET A 162 -14.57 -2.03 12.07
C MET A 162 -13.47 -0.98 11.87
N ASP A 163 -12.59 -0.71 12.87
CA ASP A 163 -11.36 0.11 12.72
C ASP A 163 -10.23 -0.64 12.02
N CYS A 164 -10.36 -1.95 11.82
CA CYS A 164 -9.37 -2.73 11.13
C CYS A 164 -9.08 -2.13 9.74
N VAL A 165 -7.80 -2.18 9.35
CA VAL A 165 -7.31 -1.74 8.05
C VAL A 165 -6.50 -2.85 7.39
N VAL A 166 -6.40 -2.78 6.07
CA VAL A 166 -5.40 -3.55 5.32
C VAL A 166 -4.36 -2.59 4.77
N ARG A 167 -3.09 -2.87 5.05
CA ARG A 167 -1.93 -2.15 4.52
C ARG A 167 -1.29 -2.97 3.42
N LYS A 168 -1.27 -2.44 2.20
CA LYS A 168 -0.43 -2.95 1.11
C LYS A 168 0.90 -2.22 1.16
N VAL A 169 1.99 -2.89 1.55
CA VAL A 169 3.35 -2.36 1.45
C VAL A 169 3.97 -2.85 0.17
N PHE A 170 4.64 -1.97 -0.58
CA PHE A 170 5.24 -2.33 -1.85
C PHE A 170 6.41 -1.42 -2.21
N MET A 171 7.33 -1.97 -2.99
CA MET A 171 8.44 -1.26 -3.61
C MET A 171 8.20 -1.21 -5.11
N LYS A 172 8.13 0.00 -5.68
CA LYS A 172 8.18 0.15 -7.14
C LYS A 172 9.66 0.26 -7.54
N PRO A 173 10.16 -0.58 -8.47
CA PRO A 173 11.52 -0.42 -8.98
C PRO A 173 11.64 0.94 -9.67
N ALA A 174 12.80 1.56 -9.55
CA ALA A 174 13.10 2.75 -10.33
C ALA A 174 13.08 2.36 -11.82
N VAL A 175 12.13 2.90 -12.58
CA VAL A 175 12.22 2.83 -14.04
C VAL A 175 13.39 3.76 -14.41
N PRO A 176 14.48 3.25 -15.02
CA PRO A 176 15.53 4.14 -15.49
C PRO A 176 14.89 5.16 -16.44
N PRO A 177 15.28 6.44 -16.39
CA PRO A 177 14.75 7.43 -17.32
C PRO A 177 14.94 6.88 -18.74
N PRO A 178 13.94 7.05 -19.64
CA PRO A 178 14.14 6.68 -21.04
C PRO A 178 15.43 7.35 -21.52
N PRO A 179 16.29 6.64 -22.27
CA PRO A 179 17.48 7.26 -22.83
C PRO A 179 17.05 8.55 -23.54
N ALA A 180 17.80 9.63 -23.33
CA ALA A 180 17.51 10.91 -23.97
C ALA A 180 17.29 10.66 -25.46
N ARG A 181 16.07 10.93 -25.94
CA ARG A 181 15.77 10.81 -27.36
C ARG A 181 16.67 11.81 -28.07
N SER A 182 17.69 11.33 -28.77
CA SER A 182 18.34 12.13 -29.81
C SER A 182 17.25 12.50 -30.81
N SER A 183 17.13 13.79 -31.13
CA SER A 183 15.99 14.39 -31.84
C SER A 183 15.82 14.00 -33.31
N ASP A 184 16.34 12.86 -33.75
CA ASP A 184 16.27 12.45 -35.15
C ASP A 184 15.66 11.04 -35.25
N ASP A 185 14.34 10.99 -35.41
CA ASP A 185 13.62 10.29 -36.50
C ASP A 185 12.11 10.18 -36.17
N GLU A 186 11.28 10.86 -36.96
CA GLU A 186 9.83 10.68 -37.01
C GLU A 186 9.51 9.55 -37.99
N SER A 187 8.93 8.44 -37.52
CA SER A 187 7.73 7.79 -38.12
C SER A 187 7.50 6.35 -37.63
N ALA A 188 6.20 6.03 -37.56
CA ALA A 188 5.56 4.72 -37.58
C ALA A 188 5.47 3.86 -36.30
N GLY A 189 4.28 3.89 -35.70
CA GLY A 189 3.44 2.68 -35.76
C GLY A 189 3.44 1.70 -34.58
N SER A 190 2.43 1.86 -33.73
CA SER A 190 1.60 0.79 -33.13
C SER A 190 2.07 0.00 -31.89
N SER A 191 1.09 -0.09 -30.97
CA SER A 191 0.80 -1.19 -30.04
C SER A 191 1.60 -1.32 -28.73
N SER A 192 1.04 -0.78 -27.66
CA SER A 192 0.69 -1.63 -26.51
C SER A 192 -0.41 -0.98 -25.67
N ARG A 193 -1.64 -1.45 -25.89
CA ARG A 193 -2.79 -1.29 -25.00
C ARG A 193 -2.56 -2.18 -23.80
N TYR A 194 -2.04 -1.64 -22.69
CA TYR A 194 -2.39 -2.02 -21.31
C TYR A 194 -1.93 -0.91 -20.36
N ARG A 195 -2.55 0.27 -20.44
CA ARG A 195 -2.55 1.23 -19.32
C ARG A 195 -3.69 0.86 -18.39
N SER A 196 -3.35 0.26 -17.26
CA SER A 196 -4.30 -0.02 -16.20
C SER A 196 -4.79 1.31 -15.63
N ALA A 197 -6.10 1.57 -15.70
CA ALA A 197 -6.76 2.83 -15.33
C ALA A 197 -6.70 3.19 -13.81
N ASP A 198 -5.84 2.52 -13.04
CA ASP A 198 -5.64 2.75 -11.62
C ASP A 198 -4.34 3.52 -11.28
N GLU A 199 -3.55 3.90 -12.29
CA GLU A 199 -2.27 4.60 -12.15
C GLU A 199 -2.39 6.14 -12.33
N GLU A 200 -3.61 6.67 -12.22
CA GLU A 200 -3.91 8.11 -12.20
C GLU A 200 -3.82 8.61 -10.74
N ALA A 201 -2.61 8.62 -10.22
CA ALA A 201 -2.23 9.48 -9.10
C ALA A 201 -0.83 9.97 -9.43
N GLY A 202 -0.78 11.09 -10.15
CA GLY A 202 0.45 11.73 -10.58
C GLY A 202 1.46 11.85 -9.44
N TYR A 203 2.73 11.60 -9.77
CA TYR A 203 3.87 11.90 -8.92
C TYR A 203 3.74 13.34 -8.40
N PRO A 204 3.58 13.60 -7.09
CA PRO A 204 3.76 14.95 -6.61
C PRO A 204 5.22 15.32 -6.83
N GLY A 205 5.45 16.49 -7.45
CA GLY A 205 6.79 17.03 -7.65
C GLY A 205 7.55 17.08 -6.33
N GLU A 206 8.84 16.74 -6.38
CA GLU A 206 9.76 16.60 -5.25
C GLU A 206 9.71 17.79 -4.27
N GLU A 207 9.38 18.97 -4.79
CA GLU A 207 9.27 20.23 -4.06
C GLU A 207 8.10 20.27 -3.05
N GLN A 208 6.93 19.68 -3.37
CA GLN A 208 5.78 19.65 -2.45
C GLN A 208 6.01 18.68 -1.29
N ALA A 209 6.80 17.63 -1.50
CA ALA A 209 7.20 16.70 -0.45
C ALA A 209 8.25 17.34 0.50
N ARG A 210 9.23 18.08 -0.04
CA ARG A 210 10.22 18.83 0.75
C ARG A 210 9.56 19.86 1.68
N LYS A 211 8.50 20.54 1.22
CA LYS A 211 7.75 21.53 2.03
C LYS A 211 7.00 20.90 3.22
N ARG A 212 6.61 19.62 3.14
CA ARG A 212 5.88 18.91 4.23
C ARG A 212 6.79 18.14 5.20
N ALA A 213 8.03 17.85 4.81
CA ALA A 213 9.03 17.23 5.66
C ALA A 213 9.76 18.24 6.58
N ARG A 214 9.56 19.55 6.36
CA ARG A 214 10.28 20.63 7.05
C ARG A 214 9.46 21.30 8.15
N TRP A 215 8.80 20.54 9.02
CA TRP A 215 8.26 21.07 10.29
C TRP A 215 8.31 19.97 11.34
N VAL A 216 8.86 20.36 12.50
CA VAL A 216 9.13 19.62 13.76
C VAL A 216 8.09 18.55 14.06
#